data_AF-F5T5E1-F1
#
_entry.id   AF-F5T5E1-F1
#
_cell.length_a   1.000
_cell.length_b   1.000
_cell.length_c   1.000
_cell.angle_alpha   90.00
_cell.angle_beta   90.00
_cell.angle_gamma   90.00
#
_symmetry.space_group_name_H-M   'P 1'
#
loop_
_entity.id
_entity.type
_entity.pdbx_description
1 polymer ?
#
loop_
_entity_poly.entity_id
_entity_poly.type
_entity_poly.pdbx_seq_one_letter_code
_entity_poly.pdbx_strand_id
1 'polypeptide(L)'
;MGISKEEVLWFSHIISTSIFKIGVLQYEITKLQYPGKEKGEPYMEVSAKGKALLPEGCDVLSCHIRHGVELSSIAVEASFRKAADFFKEHYPHTNFRAFVCSSWLLYPSMLALLGEESKIRQFALRFTIIAACPDRKQAMERIFSYGSKSLPKEKWTSLQVLAIQNKKRLGYAMGVIMIEPDVQSSPIFPGKNGTLRTL
;
A
#
# COMPACT_ATOMS: atom_id res chain seq x y z
N MET A 1 28.23 -27.71 -14.26
CA MET A 1 26.97 -26.94 -14.30
C MET A 1 26.94 -26.05 -13.08
N GLY A 2 27.41 -24.82 -13.19
CA GLY A 2 27.46 -23.86 -12.08
C GLY A 2 26.34 -22.84 -12.25
N ILE A 3 25.52 -22.69 -11.22
CA ILE A 3 24.44 -21.70 -11.16
C ILE A 3 25.08 -20.31 -11.30
N SER A 4 24.58 -19.48 -12.22
CA SER A 4 25.11 -18.14 -12.46
C SER A 4 24.83 -17.21 -11.26
N LYS A 5 25.60 -16.12 -11.11
CA LYS A 5 25.33 -15.12 -10.04
C LYS A 5 23.92 -14.53 -10.15
N GLU A 6 23.40 -14.40 -11.37
CA GLU A 6 22.05 -13.91 -11.64
C GLU A 6 20.99 -14.93 -11.23
N GLU A 7 21.25 -16.22 -11.44
CA GLU A 7 20.39 -17.30 -10.94
C GLU A 7 20.45 -17.39 -9.41
N VAL A 8 21.59 -17.15 -8.75
CA VAL A 8 21.65 -17.09 -7.28
C VAL A 8 20.88 -15.89 -6.73
N LEU A 9 20.92 -14.73 -7.41
CA LEU A 9 20.12 -13.55 -7.05
C LEU A 9 18.62 -13.78 -7.29
N TRP A 10 18.26 -14.54 -8.33
CA TRP A 10 16.89 -14.97 -8.61
C TRP A 10 16.40 -16.03 -7.62
N PHE A 11 17.23 -17.01 -7.26
CA PHE A 11 16.94 -18.04 -6.26
C PHE A 11 16.83 -17.46 -4.84
N SER A 12 17.63 -16.44 -4.51
CA SER A 12 17.50 -15.65 -3.27
C SER A 12 16.13 -14.94 -3.19
N HIS A 13 15.60 -14.45 -4.31
CA HIS A 13 14.25 -13.85 -4.36
C HIS A 13 13.11 -14.86 -4.19
N ILE A 14 13.34 -16.14 -4.51
CA ILE A 14 12.29 -17.17 -4.50
C ILE A 14 12.13 -17.85 -3.14
N ILE A 15 13.15 -17.83 -2.27
CA ILE A 15 13.14 -18.58 -0.99
C ILE A 15 13.15 -17.66 0.25
N SER A 16 12.90 -16.36 0.11
CA SER A 16 12.92 -15.42 1.26
C SER A 16 11.72 -14.47 1.39
N THR A 17 10.52 -14.85 0.93
CA THR A 17 9.33 -14.01 1.13
C THR A 17 8.42 -14.58 2.22
N SER A 18 8.79 -14.29 3.47
CA SER A 18 7.88 -14.45 4.60
C SER A 18 6.89 -13.28 4.64
N ILE A 19 5.61 -13.57 4.42
CA ILE A 19 4.52 -12.61 4.62
C ILE A 19 4.00 -12.77 6.06
N PHE A 20 4.15 -11.73 6.86
CA PHE A 20 3.72 -11.68 8.26
C PHE A 20 2.32 -11.08 8.35
N LYS A 21 1.35 -11.85 8.85
CA LYS A 21 0.03 -11.30 9.20
C LYS A 21 0.09 -10.73 10.61
N ILE A 22 0.09 -9.40 10.73
CA ILE A 22 0.13 -8.70 12.01
C ILE A 22 -1.09 -7.79 12.06
N GLY A 23 -2.04 -8.06 12.96
CA GLY A 23 -3.31 -7.33 13.00
C GLY A 23 -4.19 -7.60 11.78
N VAL A 24 -4.69 -6.54 11.15
CA VAL A 24 -5.59 -6.61 9.98
C VAL A 24 -4.86 -6.56 8.64
N LEU A 25 -3.55 -6.25 8.66
CA LEU A 25 -2.70 -6.13 7.48
C LEU A 25 -1.68 -7.28 7.40
N GLN A 26 -1.05 -7.39 6.24
CA GLN A 26 0.08 -8.29 5.99
C GLN A 26 1.31 -7.48 5.62
N TYR A 27 2.47 -7.93 6.07
CA TYR A 27 3.74 -7.23 5.87
C TYR A 27 4.77 -8.17 5.29
N GLU A 28 5.57 -7.65 4.37
CA GLU A 28 6.64 -8.37 3.70
C GLU A 28 7.90 -7.51 3.74
N ILE A 29 9.02 -8.12 4.12
CA ILE A 29 10.32 -7.45 4.05
C ILE A 29 10.74 -7.39 2.59
N THR A 30 11.03 -6.20 2.10
CA THR A 30 11.42 -6.00 0.70
C THR A 30 12.52 -4.96 0.60
N LYS A 31 13.42 -5.14 -0.36
CA LYS A 31 14.34 -4.09 -0.78
C LYS A 31 13.66 -3.27 -1.86
N LEU A 32 13.47 -1.97 -1.63
CA LEU A 32 12.70 -1.12 -2.53
C LEU A 32 13.38 -1.05 -3.92
N GLN A 33 12.60 -1.38 -4.93
CA GLN A 33 12.95 -1.26 -6.34
C GLN A 33 11.78 -0.55 -7.01
N TYR A 34 12.02 0.59 -7.65
CA TYR A 34 10.99 1.19 -8.48
C TYR A 34 11.03 0.53 -9.86
N PRO A 35 9.88 0.12 -10.42
CA PRO A 35 9.86 -0.48 -11.74
C PRO A 35 10.46 0.49 -12.75
N GLY A 36 11.18 -0.03 -13.74
CA GLY A 36 11.61 0.74 -14.90
C GLY A 36 10.46 0.97 -15.87
N LYS A 37 10.57 1.99 -16.72
CA LYS A 37 9.56 2.24 -17.76
C LYS A 37 9.70 1.20 -18.87
N GLU A 38 8.86 0.17 -18.84
CA GLU A 38 8.71 -0.76 -19.97
C GLU A 38 7.73 -0.19 -21.02
N LYS A 39 7.98 -0.48 -22.30
CA LYS A 39 7.15 0.04 -23.40
C LYS A 39 5.78 -0.63 -23.39
N GLY A 40 4.73 0.17 -23.24
CA GLY A 40 3.34 -0.25 -23.53
C GLY A 40 2.46 -0.58 -22.32
N GLU A 41 3.01 -0.60 -21.12
CA GLU A 41 2.23 -0.84 -19.89
C GLU A 41 1.90 0.45 -19.13
N PRO A 42 0.76 0.51 -18.40
CA PRO A 42 0.46 1.61 -17.48
C PRO A 42 1.55 1.74 -16.42
N TYR A 43 2.49 2.65 -16.64
CA TYR A 43 3.65 2.83 -15.78
C TYR A 43 3.33 3.76 -14.60
N MET A 44 3.66 3.32 -13.38
CA MET A 44 3.65 4.18 -12.20
C MET A 44 4.95 4.98 -12.16
N GLU A 45 4.92 6.20 -12.71
CA GLU A 45 6.07 7.09 -12.59
C GLU A 45 6.14 7.66 -11.17
N VAL A 46 7.19 7.27 -10.45
CA VAL A 46 7.49 7.83 -9.13
C VAL A 46 8.01 9.25 -9.32
N SER A 47 7.34 10.22 -8.70
CA SER A 47 7.75 11.62 -8.75
C SER A 47 9.17 11.81 -8.22
N ALA A 48 9.88 12.83 -8.71
CA ALA A 48 11.22 13.16 -8.20
C ALA A 48 11.23 13.38 -6.68
N LYS A 49 10.18 14.02 -6.14
CA LYS A 49 9.97 14.18 -4.70
C LYS A 49 9.78 12.83 -3.98
N GLY A 50 9.04 11.90 -4.59
CA GLY A 50 8.86 10.55 -4.07
C GLY A 50 10.17 9.75 -4.02
N LYS A 51 10.98 9.80 -5.08
CA LYS A 51 12.30 9.17 -5.11
C LYS A 51 13.26 9.77 -4.09
N ALA A 52 13.21 11.09 -3.89
CA ALA A 52 14.00 11.76 -2.87
C ALA A 52 13.55 11.41 -1.45
N LEU A 53 12.23 11.25 -1.23
CA LEU A 53 11.66 10.86 0.06
C LEU A 53 12.05 9.42 0.44
N LEU A 54 12.01 8.50 -0.52
CA LEU A 54 12.30 7.09 -0.30
C LEU A 54 13.20 6.56 -1.44
N PRO A 55 14.53 6.59 -1.27
CA PRO A 55 15.49 6.12 -2.26
C PRO A 55 15.38 4.61 -2.52
N GLU A 56 15.72 4.18 -3.74
CA GLU A 56 15.85 2.76 -4.08
C GLU A 56 16.92 2.06 -3.24
N GLY A 57 16.80 0.74 -3.08
CA GLY A 57 17.75 -0.09 -2.34
C GLY A 57 17.56 -0.09 -0.82
N CYS A 58 16.72 0.81 -0.29
CA CYS A 58 16.33 0.87 1.11
C CYS A 58 15.48 -0.34 1.50
N ASP A 59 15.63 -0.82 2.73
CA ASP A 59 14.75 -1.86 3.27
C ASP A 59 13.42 -1.26 3.69
N VAL A 60 12.32 -1.88 3.28
CA VAL A 60 10.96 -1.40 3.49
C VAL A 60 10.05 -2.56 3.88
N LEU A 61 8.92 -2.21 4.50
CA LEU A 61 7.86 -3.15 4.82
C LEU A 61 6.71 -2.96 3.80
N SER A 62 6.63 -3.84 2.83
CA SER A 62 5.53 -3.87 1.87
C SER A 62 4.25 -4.32 2.59
N CYS A 63 3.22 -3.47 2.58
CA CYS A 63 1.95 -3.65 3.26
C CYS A 63 0.88 -4.10 2.27
N HIS A 64 0.26 -5.24 2.57
CA HIS A 64 -0.77 -5.89 1.77
C HIS A 64 -2.12 -5.93 2.51
N ILE A 65 -3.21 -5.73 1.76
CA ILE A 65 -4.58 -5.65 2.28
C ILE A 65 -5.37 -6.83 1.70
N ARG A 66 -5.80 -7.76 2.55
CA ARG A 66 -6.63 -8.90 2.11
C ARG A 66 -8.07 -8.46 1.89
N HIS A 67 -8.80 -9.25 1.10
CA HIS A 67 -10.24 -9.05 0.95
C HIS A 67 -10.96 -9.28 2.29
N GLY A 68 -11.98 -8.46 2.58
CA GLY A 68 -12.82 -8.61 3.76
C GLY A 68 -12.18 -8.20 5.09
N VAL A 69 -11.02 -7.57 5.09
CA VAL A 69 -10.41 -7.06 6.33
C VAL A 69 -11.14 -5.84 6.86
N GLU A 70 -11.09 -5.66 8.17
CA GLU A 70 -11.61 -4.47 8.81
C GLU A 70 -10.66 -3.28 8.60
N LEU A 71 -11.10 -2.28 7.86
CA LEU A 71 -10.36 -1.03 7.62
C LEU A 71 -10.73 0.09 8.61
N SER A 72 -11.19 -0.23 9.82
CA SER A 72 -11.43 0.81 10.82
C SER A 72 -10.11 1.48 11.20
N SER A 73 -10.14 2.79 11.44
CA SER A 73 -8.92 3.56 11.74
C SER A 73 -8.14 2.97 12.92
N ILE A 74 -8.84 2.47 13.95
CA ILE A 74 -8.25 1.84 15.14
C ILE A 74 -7.54 0.52 14.77
N ALA A 75 -8.20 -0.37 14.02
CA ALA A 75 -7.63 -1.67 13.68
C ALA A 75 -6.40 -1.54 12.77
N VAL A 76 -6.46 -0.65 11.78
CA VAL A 76 -5.34 -0.35 10.87
C VAL A 76 -4.15 0.24 11.63
N GLU A 77 -4.41 1.18 12.53
CA GLU A 77 -3.36 1.83 13.33
C GLU A 77 -2.69 0.85 14.29
N ALA A 78 -3.48 0.03 14.97
CA ALA A 78 -2.96 -1.05 15.81
C ALA A 78 -2.11 -2.04 15.00
N SER A 79 -2.48 -2.29 13.74
CA SER A 79 -1.72 -3.12 12.80
C SER A 79 -0.32 -2.55 12.53
N PHE A 80 -0.23 -1.27 12.15
CA PHE A 80 1.05 -0.61 11.87
C PHE A 80 1.96 -0.52 13.09
N ARG A 81 1.40 -0.19 14.25
CA ARG A 81 2.18 -0.12 15.50
C ARG A 81 2.76 -1.49 15.86
N LYS A 82 1.91 -2.52 15.88
CA LYS A 82 2.37 -3.90 16.16
C LYS A 82 3.42 -4.37 15.16
N ALA A 83 3.30 -3.98 13.89
CA ALA A 83 4.30 -4.31 12.89
C ALA A 83 5.63 -3.60 13.18
N ALA A 84 5.60 -2.30 13.47
CA ALA A 84 6.81 -1.55 13.83
C ALA A 84 7.52 -2.19 15.04
N ASP A 85 6.78 -2.53 16.10
CA ASP A 85 7.32 -3.19 17.29
C ASP A 85 7.91 -4.57 16.95
N PHE A 86 7.15 -5.40 16.21
CA PHE A 86 7.57 -6.74 15.80
C PHE A 86 8.86 -6.72 14.97
N PHE A 87 8.95 -5.86 13.95
CA PHE A 87 10.13 -5.80 13.10
C PHE A 87 11.32 -5.17 13.81
N LYS A 88 11.11 -4.24 14.74
CA LYS A 88 12.18 -3.73 15.61
C LYS A 88 12.75 -4.82 16.52
N GLU A 89 11.88 -5.65 17.11
CA GLU A 89 12.29 -6.72 18.03
C GLU A 89 12.98 -7.88 17.31
N HIS A 90 12.41 -8.35 16.20
CA HIS A 90 12.89 -9.57 15.53
C HIS A 90 13.89 -9.33 14.41
N TYR A 91 14.00 -8.09 13.90
CA TYR A 91 14.96 -7.70 12.86
C TYR A 91 15.74 -6.44 13.26
N PRO A 92 16.40 -6.43 14.44
CA PRO A 92 17.02 -5.23 15.01
C PRO A 92 18.20 -4.69 14.20
N HIS A 93 18.76 -5.50 13.29
CA HIS A 93 19.87 -5.11 12.41
C HIS A 93 19.39 -4.62 11.02
N THR A 94 18.08 -4.58 10.77
CA THR A 94 17.51 -4.09 9.52
C THR A 94 16.89 -2.71 9.73
N ASN A 95 17.36 -1.72 8.97
CA ASN A 95 16.85 -0.35 9.05
C ASN A 95 15.68 -0.15 8.09
N PHE A 96 14.47 -0.53 8.52
CA PHE A 96 13.27 -0.31 7.73
C PHE A 96 12.94 1.18 7.62
N ARG A 97 12.95 1.71 6.40
CA ARG A 97 12.76 3.15 6.14
C ARG A 97 11.30 3.57 6.06
N ALA A 98 10.42 2.66 5.64
CA ALA A 98 9.02 2.97 5.42
C ALA A 98 8.15 1.71 5.39
N PHE A 99 6.85 1.90 5.66
CA PHE A 99 5.81 1.05 5.11
C PHE A 99 5.47 1.52 3.70
N VAL A 100 5.37 0.59 2.76
CA VAL A 100 5.00 0.87 1.37
C VAL A 100 3.74 0.11 1.03
N CYS A 101 2.74 0.77 0.45
CA CYS A 101 1.54 0.09 -0.03
C CYS A 101 1.28 0.50 -1.48
N SER A 102 1.08 -0.49 -2.35
CA SER A 102 0.59 -0.27 -3.70
C SER A 102 -0.80 -0.87 -3.82
N SER A 103 -1.81 -0.03 -4.06
CA SER A 103 -3.20 -0.48 -4.07
C SER A 103 -4.11 0.46 -4.85
N TRP A 104 -5.18 -0.09 -5.42
CA TRP A 104 -6.28 0.70 -5.96
C TRP A 104 -6.95 1.57 -4.88
N LEU A 105 -6.89 1.14 -3.62
CA LEU A 105 -7.43 1.87 -2.48
C LEU A 105 -6.78 3.24 -2.27
N LEU A 106 -5.56 3.45 -2.79
CA LEU A 106 -4.77 4.66 -2.60
C LEU A 106 -4.94 5.68 -3.75
N TYR A 107 -5.70 5.36 -4.80
CA TYR A 107 -5.72 6.20 -6.00
C TYR A 107 -6.44 7.54 -5.75
N PRO A 108 -5.73 8.70 -5.82
CA PRO A 108 -6.27 9.99 -5.36
C PRO A 108 -7.59 10.40 -6.02
N SER A 109 -7.72 10.11 -7.31
CA SER A 109 -8.92 10.46 -8.08
C SER A 109 -10.17 9.75 -7.57
N MET A 110 -10.04 8.52 -7.09
CA MET A 110 -11.14 7.75 -6.48
C MET A 110 -11.44 8.27 -5.08
N LEU A 111 -10.41 8.59 -4.29
CA LEU A 111 -10.56 9.07 -2.92
C LEU A 111 -11.39 10.35 -2.84
N ALA A 112 -11.25 11.24 -3.83
CA ALA A 112 -12.04 12.47 -3.93
C ALA A 112 -13.56 12.23 -4.16
N LEU A 113 -13.98 11.00 -4.50
CA LEU A 113 -15.38 10.62 -4.63
C LEU A 113 -15.95 10.00 -3.34
N LEU A 114 -15.09 9.63 -2.40
CA LEU A 114 -15.49 8.95 -1.16
C LEU A 114 -15.81 9.98 -0.08
N GLY A 115 -16.91 9.76 0.65
CA GLY A 115 -17.25 10.54 1.83
C GLY A 115 -16.16 10.48 2.90
N GLU A 116 -16.14 11.47 3.80
CA GLU A 116 -15.10 11.60 4.84
C GLU A 116 -15.06 10.41 5.81
N GLU A 117 -16.22 9.80 6.08
CA GLU A 117 -16.36 8.62 6.93
C GLU A 117 -16.03 7.30 6.21
N SER A 118 -15.61 7.35 4.95
CA SER A 118 -15.18 6.16 4.23
C SER A 118 -13.90 5.59 4.83
N LYS A 119 -13.98 4.35 5.32
CA LYS A 119 -12.81 3.60 5.82
C LYS A 119 -11.69 3.46 4.78
N ILE A 120 -12.03 3.36 3.49
CA ILE A 120 -11.05 3.34 2.39
C ILE A 120 -10.30 4.69 2.32
N ARG A 121 -11.04 5.80 2.41
CA ARG A 121 -10.46 7.14 2.39
C ARG A 121 -9.59 7.38 3.61
N GLN A 122 -10.05 7.00 4.80
CA GLN A 122 -9.28 7.09 6.04
C GLN A 122 -7.99 6.26 5.98
N PHE A 123 -8.05 5.04 5.44
CA PHE A 123 -6.88 4.21 5.22
C PHE A 123 -5.87 4.89 4.29
N ALA A 124 -6.30 5.40 3.15
CA ALA A 124 -5.41 6.00 2.15
C ALA A 124 -4.80 7.33 2.62
N LEU A 125 -5.51 8.13 3.42
CA LEU A 125 -5.01 9.39 3.98
C LEU A 125 -3.81 9.22 4.92
N ARG A 126 -3.50 7.99 5.35
CA ARG A 126 -2.30 7.67 6.13
C ARG A 126 -1.02 7.76 5.30
N PHE A 127 -1.13 7.63 3.98
CA PHE A 127 0.02 7.51 3.09
C PHE A 127 0.33 8.83 2.37
N THR A 128 1.62 9.10 2.20
CA THR A 128 2.08 10.06 1.19
C THR A 128 2.12 9.35 -0.16
N ILE A 129 1.31 9.79 -1.12
CA ILE A 129 1.30 9.21 -2.46
C ILE A 129 2.53 9.68 -3.25
N ILE A 130 3.33 8.73 -3.74
CA ILE A 130 4.58 9.01 -4.46
C ILE A 130 4.53 8.63 -5.95
N ALA A 131 3.60 7.75 -6.32
CA ALA A 131 3.33 7.36 -7.70
C ALA A 131 1.85 6.97 -7.87
N ALA A 132 1.29 7.21 -9.05
CA ALA A 132 -0.05 6.77 -9.39
C ALA A 132 -0.17 6.57 -10.90
N CYS A 133 -0.99 5.62 -11.33
CA CYS A 133 -1.35 5.41 -12.73
C CYS A 133 -2.86 5.15 -12.85
N PRO A 134 -3.49 5.49 -13.99
CA PRO A 134 -4.91 5.25 -14.23
C PRO A 134 -5.21 3.78 -14.61
N ASP A 135 -4.55 2.81 -13.95
CA ASP A 135 -4.87 1.39 -14.10
C ASP A 135 -5.99 0.97 -13.14
N ARG A 136 -7.17 0.77 -13.72
CA ARG A 136 -8.39 0.36 -12.98
C ARG A 136 -8.54 -1.15 -12.81
N LYS A 137 -7.66 -1.99 -13.37
CA LYS A 137 -7.84 -3.45 -13.43
C LYS A 137 -8.04 -4.03 -12.02
N GLN A 138 -7.14 -3.71 -11.09
CA GLN A 138 -7.22 -4.19 -9.72
C GLN A 138 -8.48 -3.65 -9.00
N ALA A 139 -8.83 -2.39 -9.20
CA ALA A 139 -10.04 -1.80 -8.61
C ALA A 139 -11.29 -2.57 -9.05
N MET A 140 -11.45 -2.78 -10.36
CA MET A 140 -12.61 -3.48 -10.93
C MET A 140 -12.67 -4.93 -10.47
N GLU A 141 -11.54 -5.64 -10.44
CA GLU A 141 -11.47 -7.01 -9.95
C GLU A 141 -11.89 -7.12 -8.50
N ARG A 142 -11.36 -6.24 -7.62
CA ARG A 142 -11.58 -6.31 -6.17
C ARG A 142 -12.95 -5.80 -5.74
N ILE A 143 -13.49 -4.77 -6.39
CA ILE A 143 -14.83 -4.22 -6.09
C ILE A 143 -15.94 -5.18 -6.55
N PHE A 144 -15.71 -5.92 -7.65
CA PHE A 144 -16.68 -6.83 -8.25
C PHE A 144 -16.32 -8.31 -8.13
N SER A 145 -15.44 -8.67 -7.17
CA SER A 145 -15.07 -10.06 -6.91
C SER A 145 -16.30 -10.92 -6.57
N TYR A 146 -16.15 -12.24 -6.71
CA TYR A 146 -17.15 -13.26 -6.30
C TYR A 146 -18.54 -13.11 -6.95
N GLY A 147 -18.57 -12.75 -8.24
CA GLY A 147 -19.83 -12.72 -9.00
C GLY A 147 -20.76 -11.56 -8.65
N SER A 148 -20.36 -10.62 -7.81
CA SER A 148 -21.22 -9.49 -7.40
C SER A 148 -21.75 -8.63 -8.57
N LYS A 149 -21.06 -8.64 -9.72
CA LYS A 149 -21.54 -7.97 -10.94
C LYS A 149 -22.77 -8.64 -11.57
N SER A 150 -23.05 -9.92 -11.29
CA SER A 150 -24.27 -10.60 -11.74
C SER A 150 -25.45 -10.38 -10.80
N LEU A 151 -25.23 -9.77 -9.62
CA LEU A 151 -26.32 -9.39 -8.73
C LEU A 151 -27.10 -8.22 -9.33
N PRO A 152 -28.43 -8.16 -9.08
CA PRO A 152 -29.24 -6.99 -9.40
C PRO A 152 -28.63 -5.71 -8.83
N LYS A 153 -28.73 -4.59 -9.57
CA LYS A 153 -28.06 -3.33 -9.22
C LYS A 153 -28.52 -2.77 -7.87
N GLU A 154 -29.72 -3.13 -7.44
CA GLU A 154 -30.31 -2.74 -6.15
C GLU A 154 -29.57 -3.37 -4.97
N LYS A 155 -28.86 -4.49 -5.20
CA LYS A 155 -28.02 -5.15 -4.20
C LYS A 155 -26.58 -4.65 -4.18
N TRP A 156 -26.23 -3.71 -5.05
CA TRP A 156 -24.87 -3.19 -5.11
C TRP A 156 -24.59 -2.26 -3.94
N THR A 157 -23.38 -2.36 -3.41
CA THR A 157 -22.86 -1.41 -2.43
C THR A 157 -22.69 -0.03 -3.05
N SER A 158 -22.66 1.01 -2.21
CA SER A 158 -22.36 2.39 -2.65
C SER A 158 -21.05 2.49 -3.43
N LEU A 159 -20.03 1.71 -3.03
CA LEU A 159 -18.74 1.64 -3.71
C LEU A 159 -18.85 1.03 -5.11
N GLN A 160 -19.64 -0.03 -5.29
CA GLN A 160 -19.87 -0.65 -6.60
C GLN A 160 -20.59 0.30 -7.56
N VAL A 161 -21.62 1.00 -7.07
CA VAL A 161 -22.33 2.03 -7.86
C VAL A 161 -21.37 3.14 -8.28
N LEU A 162 -20.61 3.70 -7.33
CA LEU A 162 -19.62 4.76 -7.57
C LEU A 162 -18.58 4.33 -8.61
N ALA A 163 -18.03 3.11 -8.49
CA ALA A 163 -17.01 2.58 -9.39
C ALA A 163 -17.50 2.46 -10.84
N ILE A 164 -18.75 2.04 -11.05
CA ILE A 164 -19.33 1.90 -12.39
C ILE A 164 -19.65 3.25 -13.02
N GLN A 165 -20.15 4.20 -12.23
CA GLN A 165 -20.43 5.57 -12.68
C GLN A 165 -19.14 6.35 -12.98
N ASN A 166 -18.04 6.04 -12.29
CA ASN A 166 -16.80 6.82 -12.33
C ASN A 166 -15.57 6.00 -12.75
N LYS A 167 -15.71 5.09 -13.71
CA LYS A 167 -14.62 4.18 -14.13
C LYS A 167 -13.28 4.86 -14.46
N LYS A 168 -13.32 6.10 -14.98
CA LYS A 168 -12.12 6.91 -15.31
C LYS A 168 -11.41 7.50 -14.09
N ARG A 169 -12.06 7.45 -12.92
CA ARG A 169 -11.55 7.92 -11.63
C ARG A 169 -10.97 6.77 -10.81
N LEU A 170 -10.96 5.55 -11.33
CA LEU A 170 -10.30 4.39 -10.75
C LEU A 170 -8.87 4.29 -11.27
N GLY A 171 -7.98 3.77 -10.45
CA GLY A 171 -6.57 3.67 -10.78
C GLY A 171 -5.83 2.88 -9.71
N TYR A 172 -4.52 3.01 -9.74
CA TYR A 172 -3.60 2.35 -8.83
C TYR A 172 -2.58 3.36 -8.34
N ALA A 173 -2.19 3.28 -7.08
CA ALA A 173 -1.21 4.20 -6.51
C ALA A 173 -0.29 3.51 -5.52
N MET A 174 0.92 4.04 -5.42
CA MET A 174 1.91 3.69 -4.42
C MET A 174 2.00 4.82 -3.40
N GLY A 175 1.81 4.46 -2.14
CA GLY A 175 1.90 5.36 -1.00
C GLY A 175 2.89 4.85 0.03
N VAL A 176 3.48 5.80 0.78
CA VAL A 176 4.49 5.51 1.80
C VAL A 176 4.11 6.12 3.15
N ILE A 177 4.46 5.42 4.22
CA ILE A 177 4.46 5.92 5.60
C ILE A 177 5.90 5.78 6.10
N MET A 178 6.56 6.89 6.39
CA MET A 178 7.94 6.87 6.85
C MET A 178 8.03 6.28 8.27
N ILE A 179 9.03 5.44 8.50
CA ILE A 179 9.38 4.94 9.83
C ILE A 179 10.54 5.83 10.33
N GLU A 180 10.36 6.46 11.49
CA GLU A 180 11.42 7.30 12.04
C GLU A 180 12.56 6.45 12.63
N PRO A 181 13.83 6.79 12.33
CA PRO A 181 14.97 6.21 13.02
C PRO A 181 15.05 6.79 14.45
N ASP A 182 14.56 6.02 15.42
CA ASP A 182 14.73 6.22 16.87
C ASP A 182 14.43 7.62 17.43
N VAL A 183 13.18 8.07 17.26
CA VAL A 183 12.50 8.76 18.37
C VAL A 183 11.51 7.75 18.94
N GLN A 184 11.50 7.60 20.27
CA GLN A 184 10.55 6.77 21.01
C GLN A 184 9.11 7.25 20.78
N SER A 185 8.49 6.95 19.65
CA SER A 185 7.04 7.11 19.46
C SER A 185 6.54 6.52 18.15
N SER A 186 5.26 6.16 18.19
CA SER A 186 4.48 5.51 17.13
C SER A 186 4.58 6.17 15.74
N PRO A 187 4.28 5.42 14.66
CA PRO A 187 4.24 5.98 13.31
C PRO A 187 3.38 7.25 13.21
N ILE A 188 3.89 8.27 12.52
CA ILE A 188 3.21 9.56 12.33
C ILE A 188 2.23 9.46 11.17
N PHE A 189 0.98 9.85 11.41
CA PHE A 189 -0.05 9.91 10.38
C PHE A 189 -0.32 11.36 9.98
N PRO A 190 -0.61 11.65 8.69
CA PRO A 190 -1.07 12.97 8.28
C PRO A 190 -2.38 13.33 9.01
N GLY A 191 -2.38 14.43 9.76
CA GLY A 191 -3.58 14.99 10.36
C GLY A 191 -4.49 15.66 9.32
N LYS A 192 -5.78 15.86 9.67
CA LYS A 192 -6.81 16.43 8.76
C LYS A 192 -6.43 17.77 8.11
N ASN A 193 -5.45 18.52 8.64
CA ASN A 193 -5.05 19.86 8.17
C ASN A 193 -3.54 20.02 7.87
N GLY A 194 -2.82 18.95 7.53
CA GLY A 194 -1.37 19.05 7.25
C GLY A 194 -0.49 19.21 8.49
N THR A 195 -1.06 19.13 9.68
CA THR A 195 -0.33 19.00 10.94
C THR A 195 0.18 17.56 11.08
N LEU A 196 1.49 17.40 11.27
CA LEU A 196 2.08 16.13 11.70
C LEU A 196 1.55 15.82 13.10
N ARG A 197 0.96 14.63 13.27
CA ARG A 197 0.56 14.14 14.59
C ARG A 197 1.40 12.92 14.93
N THR A 198 2.34 13.11 15.84
CA THR A 198 2.62 12.10 16.87
C THR A 198 1.45 12.08 17.85
N LEU A 199 1.28 10.98 18.58
CA LEU A 199 0.62 11.08 19.89
C LEU A 199 1.52 11.89 20.82
#